data_AF-A0A9D7NEU4-F1
#
_entry.id   AF-A0A9D7NEU4-F1
#
_cell.length_a   1.000
_cell.length_b   1.000
_cell.length_c   1.000
_cell.angle_alpha   90.00
_cell.angle_beta   90.00
_cell.angle_gamma   90.00
#
_symmetry.space_group_name_H-M   'P 1'
#
loop_
_entity.id
_entity.type
_entity.pdbx_description
1 polymer ?
#
loop_
_entity_poly.entity_id
_entity_poly.type
_entity_poly.pdbx_seq_one_letter_code
_entity_poly.pdbx_strand_id
1 'polypeptide(L)'
;KSIEWDKVMPLVNYVNLMSYDLVSGYSTVTGHHTPLFSNEKQQASGADGVQQLLKIGVPAEKIILGAAFYARSWVEVENVNRGLYQSGKFKSFVPYHRISSTLRPKRVLCFTAIRSHRHLGPIVRSARNLLLLTTTVP
;
A
#
# COMPACT_ATOMS: atom_id res chain seq x y z
N LYS A 1 13.71 12.21 17.76
CA LYS A 1 13.35 10.77 17.81
C LYS A 1 12.04 10.65 18.57
N SER A 2 11.05 9.91 18.08
CA SER A 2 9.72 9.82 18.71
C SER A 2 9.56 8.67 19.71
N ILE A 3 10.48 7.69 19.70
CA ILE A 3 10.45 6.50 20.56
C ILE A 3 11.86 6.18 21.05
N GLU A 4 12.00 5.80 22.32
CA GLU A 4 13.24 5.31 22.96
C GLU A 4 13.35 3.78 22.85
N TRP A 5 13.76 3.28 21.68
CA TRP A 5 13.76 1.85 21.34
C TRP A 5 14.51 0.96 22.34
N ASP A 6 15.68 1.40 22.82
CA ASP A 6 16.49 0.64 23.77
C ASP A 6 15.76 0.36 25.09
N LYS A 7 14.87 1.28 25.50
CA LYS A 7 14.07 1.14 26.72
C LYS A 7 12.82 0.28 26.51
N VAL A 8 12.21 0.29 25.32
CA VAL A 8 10.96 -0.47 25.09
C VAL A 8 11.21 -1.90 24.58
N MET A 9 12.33 -2.18 23.89
CA MET A 9 12.64 -3.53 23.40
C MET A 9 12.74 -4.62 24.47
N PRO A 10 13.21 -4.35 25.70
CA PRO A 10 13.13 -5.31 26.80
C PRO A 10 11.70 -5.55 27.31
N LEU A 11 10.78 -4.61 27.08
CA LEU A 11 9.41 -4.63 27.62
C LEU A 11 8.40 -5.29 26.67
N VAL A 12 8.76 -5.50 25.40
CA VAL A 12 7.86 -6.05 24.37
C VAL A 12 8.42 -7.32 23.72
N ASN A 13 7.51 -8.22 23.34
CA ASN A 13 7.86 -9.43 22.59
C ASN A 13 8.04 -9.14 21.10
N TYR A 14 7.17 -8.30 20.53
CA TYR A 14 7.12 -8.03 19.10
C TYR A 14 6.83 -6.57 18.79
N VAL A 15 7.22 -6.15 17.59
CA VAL A 15 6.96 -4.85 16.99
C VAL A 15 6.16 -5.08 15.71
N ASN A 16 4.88 -4.73 15.75
CA ASN A 16 4.02 -4.78 14.56
C ASN A 16 4.29 -3.55 13.69
N LEU A 17 5.06 -3.74 12.63
CA LEU A 17 5.33 -2.69 11.65
C LEU A 17 4.09 -2.49 10.79
N MET A 18 3.45 -1.33 10.90
CA MET A 18 2.33 -0.92 10.06
C MET A 18 2.83 -0.50 8.67
N SER A 19 3.33 -1.45 7.86
CA SER A 19 3.81 -1.27 6.49
C SER A 19 2.67 -1.08 5.47
N TYR A 20 1.62 -0.41 5.88
CA TYR A 20 0.44 -0.05 5.12
C TYR A 20 0.08 1.41 5.38
N ASP A 21 -0.79 1.98 4.54
CA ASP A 21 -1.14 3.40 4.55
C ASP A 21 0.01 4.38 4.26
N LEU A 22 1.06 3.90 3.60
CA LEU A 22 2.19 4.71 3.14
C LEU A 22 1.79 5.75 2.08
N VAL A 23 0.72 5.45 1.34
CA VAL A 23 -0.04 6.40 0.52
C VAL A 23 -1.45 6.43 1.09
N SER A 24 -1.82 7.55 1.71
CA SER A 24 -2.98 7.63 2.60
C SER A 24 -4.13 8.42 1.98
N GLY A 25 -5.20 8.63 2.74
CA GLY A 25 -6.34 9.44 2.30
C GLY A 25 -6.02 10.94 2.18
N TYR A 26 -4.90 11.37 2.74
CA TYR A 26 -4.39 12.74 2.63
C TYR A 26 -3.47 12.93 1.43
N SER A 27 -3.07 11.85 0.75
CA SER A 27 -2.19 11.91 -0.41
C SER A 27 -2.94 12.45 -1.63
N THR A 28 -2.39 13.50 -2.24
CA THR A 28 -2.86 14.09 -3.51
C THR A 28 -2.33 13.35 -4.74
N VAL A 29 -1.35 12.46 -4.54
CA VAL A 29 -0.74 11.62 -5.58
C VAL A 29 -1.02 10.16 -5.27
N THR A 30 -1.42 9.42 -6.30
CA THR A 30 -1.68 7.98 -6.22
C THR A 30 -0.38 7.18 -6.10
N GLY A 31 -0.43 6.04 -5.39
CA GLY A 31 0.71 5.16 -5.22
C GLY A 31 0.34 3.93 -4.41
N HIS A 32 1.26 2.99 -4.27
CA HIS A 32 0.98 1.78 -3.51
C HIS A 32 0.88 2.15 -2.02
N HIS A 33 -0.24 1.85 -1.35
CA HIS A 33 -0.33 2.17 0.08
C HIS A 33 0.40 1.15 0.97
N THR A 34 0.75 -0.03 0.46
CA THR A 34 1.45 -1.09 1.21
C THR A 34 2.45 -1.88 0.33
N PRO A 35 3.40 -1.20 -0.36
CA PRO A 35 4.38 -1.89 -1.20
C PRO A 35 5.40 -2.63 -0.36
N LEU A 36 5.84 -3.80 -0.83
CA LEU A 36 6.90 -4.57 -0.17
C LEU A 36 8.28 -3.94 -0.39
N PHE A 37 8.54 -3.40 -1.58
CA PHE A 37 9.83 -2.81 -1.96
C PHE A 37 9.70 -1.36 -2.44
N SER A 38 10.75 -0.59 -2.19
CA SER A 38 10.90 0.80 -2.62
C SER A 38 11.16 0.92 -4.11
N ASN A 39 10.91 2.10 -4.68
CA ASN A 39 11.27 2.44 -6.05
C ASN A 39 11.56 3.94 -6.21
N GLU A 40 11.99 4.35 -7.41
CA GLU A 40 12.35 5.74 -7.74
C GLU A 40 11.26 6.78 -7.43
N LYS A 41 9.97 6.38 -7.51
CA LYS A 41 8.83 7.27 -7.27
C LYS A 41 8.22 7.12 -5.87
N GLN A 42 8.58 6.08 -5.15
CA GLN A 42 8.06 5.80 -3.81
C GLN A 42 9.08 5.03 -2.97
N GLN A 43 9.79 5.75 -2.11
CA GLN A 43 10.80 5.16 -1.23
C GLN A 43 10.18 4.40 -0.04
N ALA A 44 9.06 4.88 0.51
CA ALA A 44 8.41 4.23 1.65
C ALA A 44 7.83 2.87 1.26
N SER A 45 8.32 1.81 1.90
CA SER A 45 7.91 0.42 1.69
C SER A 45 8.06 -0.43 2.95
N GLY A 46 7.52 -1.65 2.93
CA GLY A 46 7.74 -2.64 4.00
C GLY A 46 9.22 -2.94 4.23
N ALA A 47 9.99 -3.16 3.16
CA ALA A 47 11.42 -3.39 3.25
C ALA A 47 12.17 -2.17 3.83
N ASP A 48 11.81 -0.95 3.41
CA ASP A 48 12.39 0.27 3.96
C ASP A 48 12.11 0.40 5.46
N GLY A 49 10.86 0.18 5.89
CA GLY A 49 10.49 0.21 7.31
C GLY A 49 11.23 -0.84 8.15
N VAL A 50 11.36 -2.06 7.66
CA VAL A 50 12.17 -3.10 8.32
C VAL A 50 13.63 -2.65 8.43
N GLN A 51 14.23 -2.15 7.36
CA GLN A 51 15.62 -1.66 7.39
C GLN A 51 15.81 -0.51 8.38
N GLN A 52 14.84 0.40 8.50
CA GLN A 52 14.90 1.48 9.49
C GLN A 52 14.87 0.96 10.93
N LEU A 53 14.04 -0.05 11.22
CA LEU A 53 14.00 -0.70 12.54
C LEU A 53 15.29 -1.45 12.87
N LEU A 54 15.86 -2.15 11.88
CA LEU A 54 17.15 -2.83 12.06
C LEU A 54 18.29 -1.83 12.34
N LYS A 55 18.32 -0.71 11.62
CA LYS A 55 19.34 0.35 11.80
C LYS A 55 19.32 0.98 13.19
N ILE A 56 18.18 0.97 13.87
CA ILE A 56 18.03 1.52 15.23
C ILE A 56 18.12 0.44 16.32
N GLY A 57 18.53 -0.78 15.97
CA GLY A 57 18.82 -1.85 16.94
C GLY A 57 17.65 -2.74 17.31
N VAL A 58 16.50 -2.66 16.62
CA VAL A 58 15.39 -3.60 16.85
C VAL A 58 15.80 -4.99 16.34
N PRO A 59 15.75 -6.05 17.17
CA PRO A 59 16.08 -7.40 16.73
C PRO A 59 15.12 -7.88 15.64
N ALA A 60 15.64 -8.48 14.57
CA ALA A 60 14.88 -8.87 13.39
C ALA A 60 13.75 -9.85 13.73
N GLU A 61 14.00 -10.78 14.65
CA GLU A 61 13.06 -11.79 15.13
C GLU A 61 11.87 -11.20 15.90
N LYS A 62 11.95 -9.94 16.34
CA LYS A 62 10.85 -9.24 16.98
C LYS A 62 9.99 -8.44 15.98
N ILE A 63 10.40 -8.30 14.72
CA ILE A 63 9.68 -7.48 13.74
C ILE A 63 8.62 -8.29 13.02
N ILE A 64 7.36 -7.88 13.13
CA ILE A 64 6.24 -8.45 12.40
C ILE A 64 5.85 -7.48 11.28
N LEU A 65 5.91 -7.96 10.03
CA LEU A 65 5.53 -7.17 8.86
C LEU A 65 4.01 -7.11 8.71
N GLY A 66 3.45 -5.91 8.65
CA GLY A 66 2.02 -5.69 8.44
C GLY A 66 1.58 -5.90 6.99
N ALA A 67 0.43 -6.54 6.81
CA ALA A 67 -0.23 -6.70 5.51
C ALA A 67 -1.63 -6.07 5.52
N ALA A 68 -1.99 -5.36 4.46
CA ALA A 68 -3.30 -4.72 4.36
C ALA A 68 -4.33 -5.63 3.67
N PHE A 69 -5.45 -5.89 4.35
CA PHE A 69 -6.60 -6.61 3.77
C PHE A 69 -7.66 -5.66 3.22
N TYR A 70 -7.19 -4.60 2.59
CA TYR A 70 -8.00 -3.58 1.97
C TYR A 70 -7.22 -2.86 0.89
N ALA A 71 -7.94 -2.11 0.09
CA ALA A 71 -7.40 -1.22 -0.92
C ALA A 71 -7.83 0.21 -0.62
N ARG A 72 -7.04 1.15 -1.11
CA ARG A 72 -7.43 2.56 -1.18
C ARG A 72 -7.83 2.89 -2.61
N SER A 73 -8.84 3.75 -2.73
CA SER A 73 -9.40 4.15 -4.03
C SER A 73 -9.28 5.64 -4.26
N TRP A 74 -8.94 6.01 -5.49
CA TRP A 74 -8.82 7.39 -5.96
C TRP A 74 -9.73 7.62 -7.15
N VAL A 75 -10.23 8.86 -7.27
CA VAL A 75 -10.99 9.38 -8.42
C VAL A 75 -10.26 10.56 -9.03
N GLU A 76 -10.72 11.00 -10.21
CA GLU A 76 -10.14 12.13 -10.93
C GLU A 76 -8.66 11.89 -11.29
N VAL A 77 -8.31 10.62 -11.54
CA VAL A 77 -6.95 10.20 -11.88
C VAL A 77 -6.79 10.10 -13.38
N GLU A 78 -5.80 10.80 -13.93
CA GLU A 78 -5.48 10.74 -15.35
C GLU A 78 -5.15 9.31 -15.83
N ASN A 79 -5.30 9.08 -17.14
CA ASN A 79 -4.94 7.81 -17.77
C ASN A 79 -3.49 7.72 -18.23
N VAL A 80 -2.58 8.30 -17.44
CA VAL A 80 -1.14 8.20 -17.65
C VAL A 80 -0.59 7.15 -16.69
N ASN A 81 0.28 6.27 -17.18
CA ASN A 81 0.85 5.16 -16.40
C ASN A 81 -0.22 4.34 -15.65
N ARG A 82 -1.39 4.14 -16.28
CA ARG A 82 -2.55 3.43 -15.71
C ARG A 82 -3.06 4.06 -14.40
N GLY A 83 -2.78 5.34 -14.18
CA GLY A 83 -3.16 6.09 -12.99
C GLY A 83 -2.17 5.98 -11.82
N LEU A 84 -1.07 5.22 -11.94
CA LEU A 84 -0.07 5.11 -10.88
C LEU A 84 0.87 6.33 -10.89
N TYR A 85 1.10 6.93 -9.71
CA TYR A 85 1.91 8.14 -9.54
C TYR A 85 1.37 9.36 -10.26
N GLN A 86 0.03 9.48 -10.29
CA GLN A 86 -0.69 10.59 -10.89
C GLN A 86 -1.42 11.38 -9.81
N SER A 87 -1.75 12.64 -10.11
CA SER A 87 -2.65 13.42 -9.24
C SER A 87 -4.00 12.70 -9.15
N GLY A 88 -4.60 12.70 -7.97
CA GLY A 88 -5.88 12.05 -7.73
C GLY A 88 -6.49 12.46 -6.40
N LYS A 89 -7.83 12.45 -6.35
CA LYS A 89 -8.58 12.72 -5.13
C LYS A 89 -8.94 11.41 -4.44
N PHE A 90 -8.55 11.26 -3.18
CA PHE A 90 -8.94 10.09 -2.40
C PHE A 90 -10.47 9.98 -2.34
N LYS A 91 -10.98 8.77 -2.58
CA LYS A 91 -12.42 8.48 -2.57
C LYS A 91 -12.82 7.70 -1.32
N SER A 92 -12.26 6.51 -1.15
CA SER A 92 -12.71 5.58 -0.11
C SER A 92 -11.74 4.44 0.16
N PHE A 93 -11.91 3.81 1.32
CA PHE A 93 -11.37 2.51 1.65
C PHE A 93 -12.28 1.40 1.11
N VAL A 94 -11.69 0.34 0.56
CA VAL A 94 -12.42 -0.83 0.06
C VAL A 94 -11.85 -2.08 0.73
N PRO A 95 -12.61 -2.78 1.60
CA PRO A 95 -12.11 -4.00 2.23
C PRO A 95 -11.97 -5.11 1.20
N TYR A 96 -11.02 -6.03 1.43
CA TYR A 96 -10.65 -7.08 0.47
C TYR A 96 -11.85 -7.87 -0.06
N HIS A 97 -12.77 -8.31 0.81
CA HIS A 97 -13.96 -9.06 0.41
C HIS A 97 -14.92 -8.29 -0.52
N ARG A 98 -14.87 -6.94 -0.53
CA ARG A 98 -15.65 -6.08 -1.43
C ARG A 98 -14.87 -5.60 -2.64
N ILE A 99 -13.60 -5.94 -2.79
CA ILE A 99 -12.81 -5.52 -3.96
C ILE A 99 -13.45 -6.07 -5.23
N SER A 100 -13.81 -7.36 -5.28
CA SER A 100 -14.43 -7.94 -6.48
C SER A 100 -15.77 -7.28 -6.85
N SER A 101 -16.63 -7.01 -5.86
CA SER A 101 -17.93 -6.35 -6.10
C SER A 101 -17.79 -4.87 -6.45
N THR A 102 -16.80 -4.17 -5.87
CA THR A 102 -16.53 -2.76 -6.15
C THR A 102 -15.93 -2.57 -7.53
N LEU A 103 -15.13 -3.55 -7.96
CA LEU A 103 -14.56 -3.57 -9.29
C LEU A 103 -15.63 -3.88 -10.32
N ARG A 104 -16.36 -5.00 -10.24
CA ARG A 104 -17.35 -5.38 -11.28
C ARG A 104 -18.41 -4.30 -11.50
N PRO A 105 -18.47 -3.63 -12.67
CA PRO A 105 -19.60 -2.77 -13.00
C PRO A 105 -20.80 -3.66 -13.34
N LYS A 106 -22.01 -3.18 -13.02
CA LYS A 106 -23.27 -3.79 -13.46
C LYS A 106 -23.47 -3.83 -14.98
N ARG A 107 -22.52 -3.35 -15.81
CA ARG A 107 -22.47 -3.52 -17.27
C ARG A 107 -21.02 -3.55 -17.72
N VAL A 108 -20.67 -4.62 -18.44
CA VAL A 108 -19.39 -4.95 -19.11
C VAL A 108 -18.41 -3.79 -19.18
N LEU A 109 -17.28 -3.91 -18.48
CA LEU A 109 -16.06 -3.19 -18.83
C LEU A 109 -14.83 -3.88 -18.22
N CYS A 110 -13.81 -4.10 -19.07
CA CYS A 110 -12.63 -4.90 -18.81
C CYS A 110 -11.75 -4.30 -17.69
N PHE A 111 -11.39 -5.10 -16.68
CA PHE A 111 -10.37 -4.76 -15.69
C PHE A 111 -9.03 -5.29 -16.16
N THR A 112 -8.01 -4.44 -16.18
CA THR A 112 -6.64 -4.93 -16.26
C THR A 112 -6.09 -5.05 -14.85
N ALA A 113 -6.16 -6.24 -14.26
CA ALA A 113 -5.38 -6.57 -13.06
C ALA A 113 -3.94 -6.78 -13.50
N ILE A 114 -3.04 -5.90 -13.11
CA ILE A 114 -1.63 -6.01 -13.50
C ILE A 114 -0.79 -6.19 -12.25
N ARG A 115 -0.14 -7.35 -12.19
CA ARG A 115 0.89 -7.64 -11.20
C ARG A 115 2.12 -6.82 -11.57
N SER A 116 2.51 -5.87 -10.74
CA SER A 116 3.83 -5.26 -10.91
C SER A 116 4.90 -6.28 -10.48
N HIS A 117 5.70 -6.77 -11.43
CA HIS A 117 6.80 -7.71 -11.18
C HIS A 117 7.85 -7.15 -10.21
N ARG A 118 7.95 -5.82 -10.05
CA ARG A 118 8.89 -5.17 -9.12
C ARG A 118 8.31 -4.82 -7.75
N HIS A 119 6.97 -4.84 -7.59
CA HIS A 119 6.30 -4.31 -6.39
C HIS A 119 5.33 -5.29 -5.71
N LEU A 120 5.22 -6.52 -6.21
CA LEU A 120 4.36 -7.60 -5.68
C LEU A 120 2.97 -7.10 -5.24
N GLY A 121 2.32 -6.29 -6.08
CA GLY A 121 0.97 -5.79 -5.82
C GLY A 121 0.14 -5.62 -7.08
N PRO A 122 -1.15 -6.00 -7.08
CA PRO A 122 -2.04 -5.75 -8.19
C PRO A 122 -2.55 -4.30 -8.20
N ILE A 123 -2.45 -3.67 -9.36
CA ILE A 123 -3.11 -2.41 -9.67
C ILE A 123 -4.39 -2.76 -10.42
N VAL A 124 -5.51 -2.19 -10.01
CA VAL A 124 -6.78 -2.38 -10.71
C VAL A 124 -7.44 -1.04 -11.01
N ARG A 125 -7.79 -0.82 -12.28
CA ARG A 125 -8.45 0.41 -12.75
C ARG A 125 -9.81 0.08 -13.36
N SER A 126 -10.84 0.84 -12.99
CA SER A 126 -12.12 0.89 -13.71
C SER A 126 -12.09 2.07 -14.70
N ALA A 127 -12.73 1.94 -15.87
CA ALA A 127 -12.73 3.05 -16.85
C ALA A 127 -13.53 4.29 -16.40
N ARG A 128 -14.23 4.25 -15.26
CA ARG A 128 -14.83 5.44 -14.64
C ARG A 128 -13.85 6.21 -13.73
N ASN A 129 -12.59 6.34 -14.16
CA ASN A 129 -11.52 7.04 -13.43
C ASN A 129 -11.31 6.59 -11.98
N LEU A 130 -11.69 5.35 -11.64
CA LEU A 130 -11.47 4.77 -10.32
C LEU A 130 -10.20 3.92 -10.36
N LEU A 131 -9.20 4.30 -9.58
CA LEU A 131 -7.99 3.53 -9.39
C LEU A 131 -7.98 2.89 -8.00
N LEU A 132 -7.76 1.58 -7.97
CA LEU A 132 -7.54 0.79 -6.77
C LEU A 132 -6.10 0.29 -6.75
N LEU A 133 -5.40 0.60 -5.66
CA LEU A 133 -4.03 0.17 -5.43
C LEU A 133 -4.02 -0.70 -4.18
N THR A 134 -3.56 -1.94 -4.34
CA THR A 134 -3.43 -2.92 -3.25
C THR A 134 -2.18 -3.77 -3.50
N THR A 135 -1.62 -4.35 -2.44
CA THR A 135 -0.79 -5.55 -2.54
C THR A 135 -1.63 -6.73 -2.07
N THR A 136 -1.83 -7.73 -2.92
CA THR A 136 -2.38 -9.02 -2.48
C THR A 136 -1.20 -9.91 -2.18
N VAL A 137 -1.06 -10.30 -0.92
CA VAL A 137 -0.25 -11.46 -0.56
C VAL A 137 -0.92 -12.69 -1.21
N PRO A 138 -0.15 -13.61 -1.85
CA PRO A 138 -0.71 -14.83 -2.46
C PRO A 138 -1.52 -15.67 -1.48
#